data_AF-A0A846HVJ4-F1
#
_entry.id   AF-A0A846HVJ4-F1
#
_cell.length_a   1.000
_cell.length_b   1.000
_cell.length_c   1.000
_cell.angle_alpha   90.00
_cell.angle_beta   90.00
_cell.angle_gamma   90.00
#
_symmetry.space_group_name_H-M   'P 1'
#
loop_
_entity.id
_entity.type
_entity.pdbx_description
1 polymer ?
#
loop_
_entity_poly.entity_id
_entity_poly.type
_entity_poly.pdbx_seq_one_letter_code
_entity_poly.pdbx_strand_id
1 'polypeptide(L)' 'MAETTAHLVDHVIPPLPVRQWVLSVPKRLRWHLESEPRAISAVLQWIVTALPVQPATLLDSAGPTHRSLDMPLV' A
#
# COMPACT_ATOMS: atom_id res chain seq x y z
N MET A 1 -16.32 10.13 13.91
CA MET A 1 -15.37 9.88 12.80
C MET A 1 -13.91 10.09 13.18
N ALA A 2 -13.57 11.01 14.09
CA ALA A 2 -12.19 11.21 14.53
C ALA A 2 -11.59 9.99 15.26
N GLU A 3 -12.39 9.31 16.08
CA GLU A 3 -11.95 8.18 16.92
C GLU A 3 -11.49 6.95 16.10
N THR A 4 -12.22 6.58 15.05
CA THR A 4 -11.81 5.52 14.10
C THR A 4 -10.52 5.89 13.36
N THR A 5 -10.32 7.18 13.08
CA THR A 5 -9.11 7.66 12.38
C THR A 5 -7.89 7.56 13.29
N ALA A 6 -8.01 7.95 14.57
CA ALA A 6 -6.95 7.79 15.55
C ALA A 6 -6.56 6.31 15.70
N HIS A 7 -7.54 5.41 15.83
CA HIS A 7 -7.26 3.98 15.96
C HIS A 7 -6.51 3.39 14.75
N LEU A 8 -6.83 3.82 13.53
CA LEU A 8 -6.11 3.39 12.33
C LEU A 8 -4.67 3.90 12.30
N VAL A 9 -4.43 5.16 12.67
CA VAL A 9 -3.08 5.74 12.72
C VAL A 9 -2.22 5.08 13.78
N ASP A 10 -2.81 4.80 14.95
CA ASP A 10 -2.07 4.27 16.09
C ASP A 10 -1.81 2.75 15.98
N HIS A 11 -2.68 2.00 15.29
CA HIS A 11 -2.66 0.52 15.33
C HIS A 11 -2.54 -0.17 13.97
N VAL A 12 -2.83 0.50 12.85
CA VAL A 12 -2.94 -0.16 11.53
C VAL A 12 -1.95 0.42 10.51
N ILE A 13 -1.68 1.73 10.56
CA ILE A 13 -0.74 2.39 9.66
C ILE A 13 0.67 2.31 10.27
N PRO A 14 1.66 1.70 9.60
CA PRO A 14 3.02 1.66 10.10
C PRO A 14 3.61 3.07 10.16
N PRO A 15 4.57 3.35 11.07
CA PRO A 15 5.20 4.68 11.22
C PRO A 15 6.10 5.08 10.03
N LEU A 16 6.11 4.27 8.98
CA LEU A 16 6.90 4.47 7.78
C LEU A 16 6.05 5.20 6.71
N PRO A 17 6.63 6.05 5.84
CA PRO A 17 5.90 6.62 4.71
C PRO A 17 5.16 5.57 3.87
N VAL A 18 3.84 5.53 4.03
CA VAL A 18 2.94 4.71 3.21
C VAL A 18 2.56 5.46 1.94
N ARG A 19 2.75 4.82 0.79
CA ARG A 19 2.14 5.28 -0.47
C ARG A 19 0.90 4.45 -0.75
N GLN A 20 -0.27 5.01 -0.46
CA GLN A 20 -1.54 4.39 -0.78
C GLN A 20 -1.89 4.66 -2.25
N TRP A 21 -1.95 3.59 -3.04
CA TRP A 21 -2.42 3.65 -4.43
C TRP A 21 -3.92 3.36 -4.47
N VAL A 22 -4.70 4.30 -5.01
CA VAL A 22 -6.13 4.09 -5.25
C VAL A 22 -6.31 3.55 -6.67
N LEU A 23 -6.78 2.32 -6.79
CA LEU A 23 -7.17 1.76 -8.07
C LEU A 23 -8.64 2.08 -8.35
N SER A 24 -8.94 2.53 -9.56
CA SER A 24 -10.32 2.82 -9.98
C SER A 24 -10.69 2.08 -11.25
N VAL A 25 -11.94 1.66 -11.33
CA VAL A 25 -12.47 0.91 -12.47
C VAL A 25 -12.50 1.81 -13.72
N PRO A 26 -11.97 1.35 -14.88
CA PRO A 26 -12.05 2.09 -16.14
C PRO A 26 -13.49 2.43 -16.54
N LYS A 27 -13.73 3.62 -17.09
CA LYS A 27 -15.09 4.12 -17.38
C LYS A 27 -15.91 3.18 -18.28
N ARG A 28 -15.28 2.50 -19.24
CA ARG A 28 -15.95 1.50 -20.10
C ARG A 28 -16.37 0.23 -19.35
N LEU A 29 -15.58 -0.17 -18.36
CA LEU A 29 -15.84 -1.37 -17.57
C LEU A 29 -16.98 -1.15 -16.58
N ARG A 30 -17.21 0.09 -16.12
CA ARG A 30 -18.34 0.42 -15.22
C ARG A 30 -19.69 -0.01 -15.80
N TRP A 31 -19.95 0.32 -17.06
CA TRP A 31 -21.22 -0.05 -17.72
C TRP A 31 -21.39 -1.56 -17.87
N HIS A 32 -20.33 -2.28 -18.21
CA HIS A 32 -20.35 -3.74 -18.30
C HIS A 32 -20.59 -4.42 -16.95
N LEU A 33 -19.99 -3.86 -15.89
CA LEU A 33 -20.15 -4.37 -14.53
C LEU A 33 -21.53 -4.05 -13.94
N GLU A 34 -22.13 -2.93 -14.33
CA GLU A 34 -23.50 -2.58 -13.95
C GLU A 34 -24.52 -3.52 -14.59
N SER A 35 -24.33 -3.89 -15.87
CA SER A 35 -25.18 -4.88 -16.54
C SER A 35 -24.98 -6.30 -16.00
N GLU A 36 -23.79 -6.63 -15.48
CA GLU A 36 -23.47 -7.98 -15.01
C GLU A 36 -22.77 -7.96 -13.64
N PRO A 37 -23.52 -7.82 -12.55
CA PRO A 37 -22.98 -7.63 -11.21
C PRO A 37 -22.17 -8.83 -10.68
N ARG A 38 -22.39 -10.03 -11.22
CA ARG A 38 -21.57 -11.22 -10.88
C ARG A 38 -20.14 -11.09 -11.39
N ALA A 39 -19.90 -10.33 -12.46
CA ALA A 39 -18.57 -10.07 -12.99
C ALA A 39 -17.75 -9.16 -12.07
N ILE A 40 -18.39 -8.36 -11.21
CA ILE A 40 -17.70 -7.45 -10.26
C ILE A 40 -16.80 -8.23 -9.33
N SER A 41 -17.32 -9.29 -8.70
CA SER A 41 -16.56 -10.11 -7.76
C SER A 41 -15.36 -10.78 -8.43
N ALA A 42 -15.54 -11.28 -9.66
CA ALA A 42 -14.46 -11.90 -10.42
C ALA A 42 -13.37 -10.90 -10.81
N VAL A 43 -13.75 -9.70 -11.27
CA VAL A 43 -12.81 -8.63 -11.62
C VAL A 43 -12.07 -8.12 -10.37
N LEU A 44 -12.78 -7.95 -9.25
CA LEU A 44 -12.17 -7.55 -7.99
C LEU A 44 -11.14 -8.57 -7.51
N GLN A 45 -11.50 -9.86 -7.57
CA GLN A 45 -10.58 -10.94 -7.20
C GLN A 45 -9.34 -10.93 -8.08
N TRP A 46 -9.49 -10.77 -9.39
CA TRP A 46 -8.36 -10.67 -10.31
C TRP A 46 -7.46 -9.47 -9.99
N ILE A 47 -8.04 -8.30 -9.71
CA ILE A 47 -7.28 -7.10 -9.32
C ILE A 47 -6.48 -7.33 -8.04
N VAL A 48 -7.10 -7.91 -7.01
CA VAL A 48 -6.45 -8.15 -5.71
C VAL A 48 -5.33 -9.19 -5.85
N THR A 49 -5.53 -10.24 -6.65
CA THR A 49 -4.50 -11.25 -6.91
C THR A 49 -3.37 -10.72 -7.80
N ALA A 50 -3.67 -9.83 -8.75
CA ALA A 50 -2.69 -9.26 -9.66
C ALA A 50 -1.85 -8.14 -9.01
N LEU A 51 -2.35 -7.51 -7.94
CA LEU A 51 -1.59 -6.49 -7.22
C LEU A 51 -0.47 -7.19 -6.44
N PRO A 52 0.82 -6.91 -6.74
CA PRO A 52 1.89 -7.39 -5.89
C PRO A 52 1.73 -6.73 -4.52
N VAL A 53 1.33 -7.52 -3.53
CA VAL A 53 1.60 -7.18 -2.13
C VAL A 53 3.12 -7.12 -2.05
N GLN A 54 3.66 -5.89 -1.99
CA GLN A 54 5.03 -5.70 -1.57
C GLN A 54 4.99 -5.67 -0.04
N PRO A 55 5.29 -6.78 0.66
CA PRO A 55 5.67 -6.66 2.05
C PRO A 55 6.87 -5.71 2.11
N ALA A 56 7.02 -5.01 3.24
CA ALA A 56 8.01 -3.97 3.51
C ALA A 56 9.50 -4.38 3.36
N THR A 57 9.80 -5.45 2.62
CA THR A 57 11.11 -6.06 2.37
C THR A 57 12.07 -5.14 1.60
N LEU A 58 11.60 -4.04 1.01
CA LEU A 58 12.48 -3.02 0.41
C LEU A 58 13.12 -2.07 1.44
N LEU A 59 12.81 -2.20 2.73
CA LEU A 59 13.45 -1.43 3.80
C LEU A 59 14.60 -2.17 4.47
N ASP A 60 14.70 -3.48 4.29
CA ASP A 60 15.76 -4.32 4.88
C ASP A 60 17.05 -4.29 4.05
N SER A 61 16.99 -3.87 2.79
CA SER A 61 18.19 -3.66 1.95
C SER A 61 18.93 -2.35 2.27
N ALA A 62 18.40 -1.52 3.18
CA ALA A 62 19.10 -0.41 3.80
C ALA A 62 19.49 -0.79 5.22
N GLY A 63 20.35 -1.82 5.37
CA GLY A 63 21.07 -2.02 6.62
C GLY A 63 21.74 -0.71 7.06
N PRO A 64 21.88 -0.45 8.38
CA PRO A 64 22.56 0.73 8.84
C PRO A 64 23.99 0.66 8.33
N THR A 65 24.29 1.42 7.27
CA THR A 65 25.65 1.84 7.01
C THR A 65 25.96 2.78 8.15
N HIS A 66 26.34 2.20 9.29
CA HIS A 66 27.19 2.83 10.28
C HIS A 66 28.48 3.12 9.51
N ARG A 67 28.45 4.24 8.80
CA ARG A 67 29.59 4.84 8.13
C ARG A 67 30.53 5.17 9.27
N SER A 68 31.45 4.24 9.48
CA SER A 68 32.78 4.44 10.03
C SER A 68 33.38 5.71 9.41
N LEU A 69 33.09 6.82 10.07
CA LEU A 69 33.92 8.02 10.06
C LEU A 69 34.14 8.37 11.53
N ASP A 70 34.85 7.48 12.21
CA ASP A 70 35.93 7.91 13.08
C ASP A 70 36.80 8.90 12.30
N MET A 71 36.65 10.18 12.61
CA MET A 71 37.69 11.17 12.39
C MET A 71 37.55 12.27 13.45
N PRO A 72 38.54 12.44 14.34
CA PRO A 72 38.53 13.51 15.31
C PRO A 72 38.87 14.81 14.58
N LEU A 73 38.00 15.81 14.68
CA LEU A 73 38.36 17.19 14.39
C LEU A 73 38.32 17.96 15.70
N VAL A 74 39.53 18.10 16.26
CA VAL A 74 40.05 19.18 17.14
C VAL A 74 39.25 19.50 18.40
#